data_AF-A0A1C0YNW3-F1
#
_entry.id   AF-A0A1C0YNW3-F1
#
_cell.length_a   1.000
_cell.length_b   1.000
_cell.length_c   1.000
_cell.angle_alpha   90.00
_cell.angle_beta   90.00
_cell.angle_gamma   90.00
#
_symmetry.space_group_name_H-M   'P 1'
#
loop_
_entity.id
_entity.type
_entity.pdbx_description
1 polymer ?
#
loop_
_entity_poly.entity_id
_entity_poly.type
_entity_poly.pdbx_seq_one_letter_code
_entity_poly.pdbx_strand_id
1 'polypeptide(L)'
;MDRELLQKLNDQLKNNWKERDINIKKTLNGLLRRRSNRKVILNLSEAIKTGVFADKNKAVLITTLALIRRDLDCKHELQNLLSDYNLINLLYGGLIKLLDGKSETFKIEIQWNYDSYENKYEFIERFPVPEHWNFIDLIITSSILIETDSKKFENLLIKDSTNLLLLNFLHGEEGWIISEGFIKRLLKNETCGLRRNVGFHILIEPIERIVATGVNSRKSKTDFNNKVNNFNVIFDDIPLNFKAEMLINYFLTNKRADSILTFLAKEIMKSELVDDLVTEIKSNKIRQLDDLYIVLFITKSVRTRRHGDKSSKNKLYNSILKKLQEFIEDNEGIYTWDDYSKSLFREIYIILPNKYKNQLENSIMKIKGTLMVSKLDRLVRFELYISDQKRNEILDGMLDVIKIERSI
;
A
#
# COMPACT_ATOMS: atom_id res chain seq x y z
N MET A 1 10.86 24.25 34.20
CA MET A 1 9.52 23.88 33.69
C MET A 1 8.85 23.02 34.75
N ASP A 2 7.54 23.11 34.96
CA ASP A 2 6.81 22.33 35.97
C ASP A 2 5.86 21.29 35.35
N ARG A 3 5.29 20.42 36.20
CA ARG A 3 4.41 19.32 35.80
C ARG A 3 3.05 19.79 35.28
N GLU A 4 2.52 20.88 35.83
CA GLU A 4 1.21 21.41 35.46
C GLU A 4 1.24 21.97 34.04
N LEU A 5 2.28 22.73 33.70
CA LEU A 5 2.50 23.23 32.35
C LEU A 5 2.63 22.07 31.35
N LEU A 6 3.40 21.03 31.69
CA LEU A 6 3.57 19.87 30.81
C LEU A 6 2.25 19.16 30.53
N GLN A 7 1.40 18.99 31.55
CA GLN A 7 0.08 18.40 31.39
C GLN A 7 -0.82 19.26 30.49
N LYS A 8 -0.84 20.58 30.69
CA LYS A 8 -1.59 21.52 29.84
C LYS A 8 -1.13 21.45 28.38
N LEU A 9 0.18 21.39 28.12
CA LEU A 9 0.69 21.23 26.75
C LEU A 9 0.22 19.92 26.12
N ASN A 10 0.29 18.81 26.84
CA ASN A 10 -0.18 17.50 26.37
C ASN A 10 -1.67 17.50 26.03
N ASP A 11 -2.50 18.12 26.88
CA ASP A 11 -3.94 18.16 26.65
C ASP A 11 -4.30 19.00 25.42
N GLN A 12 -3.60 20.13 25.21
CA GLN A 12 -3.77 20.94 24.00
C GLN A 12 -3.37 20.19 22.73
N LEU A 13 -2.24 19.46 22.75
CA LEU A 13 -1.81 18.64 21.61
C LEU A 13 -2.83 17.53 21.29
N LYS A 14 -3.27 16.78 22.31
CA LYS A 14 -4.26 15.72 22.14
C LYS A 14 -5.59 16.21 21.61
N ASN A 15 -6.07 17.35 22.13
CA ASN A 15 -7.31 17.95 21.64
C ASN A 15 -7.16 18.36 20.17
N ASN A 16 -6.04 18.98 19.82
CA ASN A 16 -5.75 19.37 18.43
C ASN A 16 -5.65 18.17 17.47
N TRP A 17 -5.19 17.00 17.93
CA TRP A 17 -5.17 15.77 17.12
C TRP A 17 -6.57 15.19 16.90
N LYS A 18 -7.49 15.36 17.86
CA LYS A 18 -8.89 14.92 17.71
C LYS A 18 -9.70 15.88 16.84
N GLU A 19 -9.53 17.17 17.06
CA GLU A 19 -10.23 18.23 16.36
C GLU A 19 -9.27 19.42 16.17
N ARG A 20 -9.01 19.77 14.92
CA ARG A 20 -7.99 20.76 14.56
C ARG A 20 -8.36 22.14 15.11
N ASP A 21 -7.62 22.61 16.09
CA ASP A 21 -7.77 23.97 16.64
C ASP A 21 -6.94 24.98 15.83
N ILE A 22 -7.63 25.91 15.16
CA ILE A 22 -7.03 26.99 14.39
C ILE A 22 -6.19 27.93 15.28
N ASN A 23 -6.55 28.04 16.57
CA ASN A 23 -5.90 28.91 17.54
C ASN A 23 -4.78 28.23 18.35
N ILE A 24 -4.45 26.97 18.06
CA ILE A 24 -3.48 26.17 18.83
C ILE A 24 -2.15 26.90 19.02
N LYS A 25 -1.64 27.58 17.98
CA LYS A 25 -0.40 28.37 18.03
C LYS A 25 -0.47 29.49 19.06
N LYS A 26 -1.60 30.21 19.14
CA LYS A 26 -1.81 31.29 20.11
C LYS A 26 -1.88 30.73 21.54
N THR A 27 -2.58 29.61 21.71
CA THR A 27 -2.71 28.92 23.00
C THR A 27 -1.37 28.41 23.52
N LEU A 28 -0.60 27.70 22.68
CA LEU A 28 0.74 27.21 23.04
C LEU A 28 1.71 28.35 23.35
N ASN A 29 1.65 29.46 22.60
CA ASN A 29 2.43 30.67 22.90
C ASN A 29 2.07 31.29 24.25
N GLY A 30 0.79 31.29 24.62
CA GLY A 30 0.32 31.74 25.93
C GLY A 30 0.89 30.86 27.06
N LEU A 31 0.75 29.54 26.93
CA LEU A 31 1.25 28.57 27.91
C LEU A 31 2.78 28.66 28.10
N LEU A 32 3.52 28.77 27.00
CA LEU A 32 4.98 28.91 27.02
C LEU A 32 5.45 30.34 27.33
N ARG A 33 4.53 31.26 27.64
CA ARG A 33 4.78 32.68 27.96
C ARG A 33 5.65 33.37 26.89
N ARG A 34 5.42 33.04 25.62
CA ARG A 34 6.15 33.56 24.45
C ARG A 34 7.68 33.41 24.52
N ARG A 35 8.18 32.43 25.29
CA ARG A 35 9.63 32.16 25.39
C ARG A 35 10.17 31.59 24.07
N SER A 36 11.42 31.92 23.72
CA SER A 36 12.12 31.33 22.58
C SER A 36 12.31 29.82 22.73
N ASN A 37 12.44 29.10 21.61
CA ASN A 37 12.72 27.66 21.57
C ASN A 37 13.90 27.30 22.50
N ARG A 38 15.05 27.98 22.33
CA ARG A 38 16.24 27.82 23.18
C ARG A 38 15.95 27.95 24.66
N LYS A 39 15.20 28.97 25.09
CA LYS A 39 14.92 29.17 26.52
C LYS A 39 13.99 28.08 27.06
N VAL A 40 13.02 27.62 26.27
CA VAL A 40 12.14 26.50 26.66
C VAL A 40 12.95 25.21 26.85
N ILE A 41 13.79 24.85 25.87
CA ILE A 41 14.64 23.65 25.94
C ILE A 41 15.64 23.72 27.09
N LEU A 42 16.28 24.88 27.35
CA LEU A 42 17.16 25.06 28.49
C LEU A 42 16.42 24.79 29.82
N ASN A 43 15.25 25.41 30.02
CA ASN A 43 14.46 25.22 31.24
C ASN A 43 13.96 23.78 31.40
N LEU A 44 13.75 23.06 30.29
CA LEU A 44 13.41 21.64 30.28
C LEU A 44 14.62 20.79 30.71
N SER A 45 15.79 21.05 30.13
CA SER A 45 17.05 20.37 30.47
C SER A 45 17.39 20.53 31.96
N GLU A 46 17.26 21.75 32.50
CA GLU A 46 17.41 22.02 33.93
C GLU A 46 16.41 21.22 34.77
N ALA A 47 15.13 21.20 34.40
CA ALA A 47 14.09 20.46 35.12
C ALA A 47 14.30 18.94 35.08
N ILE A 48 14.87 18.40 34.00
CA ILE A 48 15.25 16.99 33.88
C ILE A 48 16.42 16.66 34.80
N LYS A 49 17.43 17.53 34.87
CA LYS A 49 18.61 17.37 35.74
C LYS A 49 18.24 17.44 37.22
N THR A 50 17.31 18.33 37.60
CA THR A 50 16.83 18.47 38.98
C THR A 50 15.77 17.45 39.38
N GLY A 51 15.39 16.53 38.50
CA GLY A 51 14.47 15.43 38.82
C GLY A 51 13.00 15.83 38.95
N VAL A 52 12.60 16.99 38.40
CA VAL A 52 11.21 17.48 38.46
C VAL A 52 10.24 16.47 37.81
N PHE A 53 10.66 15.82 36.72
CA PHE A 53 9.83 14.87 35.97
C PHE A 53 10.23 13.42 36.25
N ALA A 54 9.25 12.61 36.66
CA ALA A 54 9.42 11.16 36.77
C ALA A 54 9.61 10.52 35.39
N ASP A 55 8.82 10.93 34.39
CA ASP A 55 8.96 10.48 33.00
C ASP A 55 9.63 11.56 32.13
N LYS A 56 10.97 11.50 32.08
CA LYS A 56 11.80 12.42 31.29
C LYS A 56 11.52 12.31 29.79
N ASN A 57 11.25 11.10 29.29
CA ASN A 57 10.99 10.85 27.88
C ASN A 57 9.71 11.54 27.42
N LYS A 58 8.63 11.38 28.20
CA LYS A 58 7.34 12.03 27.95
C LYS A 58 7.48 13.56 27.99
N ALA A 59 8.24 14.08 28.96
CA ALA A 59 8.47 15.52 29.09
C ALA A 59 9.18 16.12 27.88
N VAL A 60 10.23 15.46 27.39
CA VAL A 60 10.96 15.89 26.18
C VAL A 60 10.03 15.85 24.96
N LEU A 61 9.32 14.75 24.73
CA LEU A 61 8.45 14.61 23.57
C LEU A 61 7.35 15.68 23.53
N ILE A 62 6.56 15.84 24.61
CA ILE A 62 5.46 16.82 24.65
C ILE A 62 6.00 18.24 24.39
N THR A 63 7.15 18.57 24.99
CA THR A 63 7.76 19.88 24.80
C THR A 63 8.16 20.09 23.34
N THR A 64 8.83 19.11 22.71
CA THR A 64 9.23 19.20 21.30
C THR A 64 8.01 19.32 20.38
N LEU A 65 6.98 18.49 20.58
CA LEU A 65 5.73 18.56 19.81
C LEU A 65 5.08 19.95 19.92
N ALA A 66 5.00 20.51 21.12
CA ALA A 66 4.43 21.84 21.34
C ALA A 66 5.24 22.95 20.66
N LEU A 67 6.57 22.84 20.62
CA LEU A 67 7.43 23.81 19.95
C LEU A 67 7.31 23.71 18.42
N ILE A 68 7.29 22.50 17.85
CA ILE A 68 7.02 22.29 16.42
C ILE A 68 5.61 22.78 16.05
N ARG A 69 4.60 22.46 16.85
CA ARG A 69 3.22 22.89 16.54
C ARG A 69 3.04 24.41 16.58
N ARG A 70 3.86 25.10 17.36
CA ARG A 70 3.92 26.57 17.36
C ARG A 70 4.52 27.12 16.06
N ASP A 71 5.52 26.44 15.54
CA ASP A 71 6.31 26.88 14.39
C ASP A 71 6.88 25.67 13.64
N LEU A 72 6.26 25.30 12.52
CA LEU A 72 6.63 24.09 11.76
C LEU A 72 8.02 24.22 11.14
N ASP A 73 8.48 25.46 10.92
CA ASP A 73 9.77 25.76 10.28
C ASP A 73 10.96 25.64 11.25
N CYS A 74 10.71 25.44 12.56
CA CYS A 74 11.78 25.40 13.56
C CYS A 74 12.47 24.03 13.72
N LYS A 75 12.21 23.06 12.82
CA LYS A 75 12.78 21.69 12.85
C LYS A 75 14.28 21.69 13.11
N HIS A 76 15.06 22.40 12.28
CA HIS A 76 16.52 22.43 12.37
C HIS A 76 17.02 23.14 13.64
N GLU A 77 16.37 24.21 14.08
CA GLU A 77 16.72 24.87 15.34
C GLU A 77 16.53 23.91 16.52
N LEU A 78 15.39 23.22 16.58
CA LEU A 78 15.09 22.28 17.66
C LEU A 78 16.01 21.07 17.67
N GLN A 79 16.36 20.53 16.50
CA GLN A 79 17.34 19.44 16.38
C GLN A 79 18.70 19.81 16.98
N ASN A 80 19.21 20.99 16.67
CA ASN A 80 20.48 21.49 17.21
C ASN A 80 20.39 21.62 18.73
N LEU A 81 19.33 22.26 19.23
CA LEU A 81 19.11 22.41 20.66
C LEU A 81 18.98 21.06 21.37
N LEU A 82 18.20 20.12 20.85
CA LEU A 82 18.05 18.80 21.45
C LEU A 82 19.38 18.03 21.48
N SER A 83 20.23 18.22 20.47
CA SER A 83 21.58 17.64 20.43
C SER A 83 22.50 18.29 21.47
N ASP A 84 22.56 19.63 21.51
CA ASP A 84 23.39 20.39 22.45
C ASP A 84 23.09 20.04 23.92
N TYR A 85 21.82 19.79 24.24
CA TYR A 85 21.38 19.42 25.58
C TYR A 85 21.28 17.90 25.83
N ASN A 86 21.75 17.06 24.90
CA ASN A 86 21.73 15.60 24.98
C ASN A 86 20.33 14.99 25.21
N LEU A 87 19.31 15.54 24.55
CA LEU A 87 17.90 15.16 24.72
C LEU A 87 17.37 14.22 23.63
N ILE A 88 18.14 13.95 22.55
CA ILE A 88 17.71 13.10 21.42
C ILE A 88 17.28 11.68 21.86
N ASN A 89 18.02 11.04 22.77
CA ASN A 89 17.65 9.71 23.26
C ASN A 89 16.35 9.71 24.08
N LEU A 90 16.09 10.79 24.83
CA LEU A 90 14.84 10.96 25.57
C LEU A 90 13.67 11.23 24.62
N LEU A 91 13.90 12.00 23.55
CA LEU A 91 12.92 12.21 22.49
C LEU A 91 12.54 10.87 21.84
N TYR A 92 13.54 10.07 21.42
CA TYR A 92 13.32 8.73 20.87
C TYR A 92 12.52 7.85 21.83
N GLY A 93 12.92 7.78 23.10
CA GLY A 93 12.21 7.02 24.12
C GLY A 93 10.78 7.51 24.34
N GLY A 94 10.52 8.80 24.17
CA GLY A 94 9.18 9.39 24.25
C GLY A 94 8.31 8.99 23.06
N LEU A 95 8.86 9.06 21.85
CA LEU A 95 8.19 8.68 20.61
C LEU A 95 7.79 7.20 20.64
N ILE A 96 8.70 6.32 21.07
CA ILE A 96 8.41 4.89 21.25
C ILE A 96 7.24 4.69 22.24
N LYS A 97 7.26 5.37 23.39
CA LYS A 97 6.19 5.25 24.38
C LYS A 97 4.82 5.68 23.83
N LEU A 98 4.79 6.75 23.02
CA LEU A 98 3.56 7.27 22.44
C LEU A 98 2.99 6.34 21.35
N LEU A 99 3.87 5.78 20.50
CA LEU A 99 3.49 5.07 19.28
C LEU A 99 3.37 3.55 19.41
N ASP A 100 3.99 2.94 20.43
CA ASP A 100 3.84 1.49 20.73
C ASP A 100 2.44 1.16 21.30
N GLY A 101 1.61 2.18 21.59
CA GLY A 101 0.18 2.00 21.94
C GLY A 101 -0.10 1.39 23.33
N LYS A 102 0.93 0.96 24.07
CA LYS A 102 0.81 0.26 25.36
C LYS A 102 0.36 1.12 26.53
N SER A 103 0.46 2.44 26.44
CA SER A 103 0.07 3.34 27.53
C SER A 103 -1.41 3.69 27.46
N GLU A 104 -2.15 3.51 28.56
CA GLU A 104 -3.56 3.93 28.63
C GLU A 104 -3.74 5.45 28.50
N THR A 105 -2.81 6.22 29.07
CA THR A 105 -2.92 7.69 29.17
C THR A 105 -2.04 8.44 28.19
N PHE A 106 -1.15 7.77 27.46
CA PHE A 106 -0.20 8.41 26.54
C PHE A 106 0.02 7.55 25.29
N LYS A 107 -1.03 7.44 24.47
CA LYS A 107 -1.04 6.75 23.18
C LYS A 107 -1.77 7.58 22.12
N ILE A 108 -1.52 7.22 20.86
CA ILE A 108 -2.31 7.63 19.71
C ILE A 108 -3.14 6.43 19.28
N GLU A 109 -4.42 6.65 18.99
CA GLU A 109 -5.32 5.64 18.46
C GLU A 109 -5.82 6.13 17.11
N ILE A 110 -5.48 5.39 16.05
CA ILE A 110 -5.98 5.63 14.71
C ILE A 110 -6.57 4.32 14.22
N GLN A 111 -7.81 4.39 13.73
CA GLN A 111 -8.46 3.25 13.11
C GLN A 111 -8.33 3.40 11.59
N TRP A 112 -7.52 2.54 11.00
CA TRP A 112 -7.44 2.44 9.55
C TRP A 112 -8.47 1.45 9.04
N ASN A 113 -8.99 1.71 7.85
CA ASN A 113 -9.80 0.75 7.11
C ASN A 113 -8.94 -0.11 6.17
N TYR A 114 -7.61 -0.18 6.31
CA TYR A 114 -6.80 -1.01 5.40
C TYR A 114 -7.24 -2.48 5.44
N ASP A 115 -7.85 -2.96 6.54
CA ASP A 115 -8.38 -4.32 6.64
C ASP A 115 -9.55 -4.60 5.69
N SER A 116 -10.30 -3.59 5.26
CA SER A 116 -11.33 -3.76 4.24
C SER A 116 -10.77 -3.92 2.82
N TYR A 117 -9.46 -3.70 2.63
CA TYR A 117 -8.80 -3.87 1.34
C TYR A 117 -8.12 -5.25 1.29
N GLU A 118 -8.59 -6.13 0.40
CA GLU A 118 -7.89 -7.40 0.11
C GLU A 118 -6.50 -7.14 -0.49
N ASN A 119 -6.41 -6.15 -1.39
CA ASN A 119 -5.16 -5.67 -1.94
C ASN A 119 -4.60 -4.54 -1.06
N LYS A 120 -3.62 -4.84 -0.21
CA LYS A 120 -3.05 -3.82 0.70
C LYS A 120 -2.22 -2.75 -0.04
N TYR A 121 -1.72 -3.05 -1.25
CA TYR A 121 -0.99 -2.07 -2.05
C TYR A 121 -1.92 -0.98 -2.60
N GLU A 122 -3.15 -1.35 -2.97
CA GLU A 122 -4.20 -0.42 -3.37
C GLU A 122 -4.49 0.65 -2.30
N PHE A 123 -4.47 0.26 -1.02
CA PHE A 123 -4.65 1.20 0.09
C PHE A 123 -3.53 2.25 0.14
N ILE A 124 -2.27 1.83 -0.07
CA ILE A 124 -1.09 2.71 -0.04
C ILE A 124 -1.17 3.78 -1.13
N GLU A 125 -1.60 3.40 -2.33
CA GLU A 125 -1.71 4.31 -3.48
C GLU A 125 -2.93 5.24 -3.39
N ARG A 126 -4.06 4.76 -2.83
CA ARG A 126 -5.29 5.57 -2.73
C ARG A 126 -5.24 6.65 -1.66
N PHE A 127 -4.50 6.43 -0.58
CA PHE A 127 -4.44 7.34 0.56
C PHE A 127 -3.01 7.82 0.81
N PRO A 128 -2.46 8.67 -0.07
CA PRO A 128 -1.14 9.24 0.14
C PRO A 128 -1.17 10.18 1.35
N VAL A 129 -0.17 10.03 2.24
CA VAL A 129 0.05 10.91 3.40
C VAL A 129 -1.20 11.01 4.33
N PRO A 130 -1.76 9.90 4.84
CA PRO A 130 -3.03 9.92 5.56
C PRO A 130 -2.90 10.62 6.92
N GLU A 131 -3.92 11.40 7.30
CA GLU A 131 -3.98 12.16 8.56
C GLU A 131 -2.82 13.17 8.77
N HIS A 132 -2.09 13.52 7.70
CA HIS A 132 -0.86 14.34 7.76
C HIS A 132 -1.02 15.61 8.59
N TRP A 133 -1.99 16.46 8.23
CA TRP A 133 -2.14 17.79 8.84
C TRP A 133 -2.57 17.75 10.30
N ASN A 134 -3.27 16.67 10.69
CA ASN A 134 -3.68 16.44 12.07
C ASN A 134 -2.46 16.11 12.93
N PHE A 135 -1.55 15.28 12.43
CA PHE A 135 -0.35 14.82 13.15
C PHE A 135 0.97 15.43 12.65
N ILE A 136 0.92 16.57 11.96
CA ILE A 136 2.11 17.16 11.32
C ILE A 136 3.22 17.47 12.33
N ASP A 137 2.88 17.87 13.55
CA ASP A 137 3.83 18.13 14.62
C ASP A 137 4.57 16.86 15.04
N LEU A 138 3.88 15.72 15.09
CA LEU A 138 4.47 14.42 15.36
C LEU A 138 5.36 13.93 14.21
N ILE A 139 4.91 14.11 12.97
CA ILE A 139 5.67 13.72 11.77
C ILE A 139 6.99 14.50 11.72
N ILE A 140 6.95 15.82 11.83
CA ILE A 140 8.16 16.67 11.85
C ILE A 140 9.02 16.37 13.09
N THR A 141 8.42 16.13 14.26
CA THR A 141 9.19 15.76 15.46
C THR A 141 9.91 14.42 15.27
N SER A 142 9.28 13.46 14.59
CA SER A 142 9.90 12.15 14.31
C SER A 142 11.03 12.28 13.29
N SER A 143 10.93 13.21 12.33
CA SER A 143 11.96 13.39 11.29
C SER A 143 13.27 13.96 11.83
N ILE A 144 13.26 14.61 13.00
CA ILE A 144 14.49 15.00 13.73
C ILE A 144 15.40 13.78 13.98
N LEU A 145 14.83 12.59 14.18
CA LEU A 145 15.62 11.37 14.40
C LEU A 145 16.34 10.90 13.14
N ILE A 146 15.87 11.24 11.96
CA ILE A 146 16.45 10.77 10.70
C ILE A 146 17.83 11.36 10.51
N GLU A 147 17.93 12.67 10.70
CA GLU A 147 19.16 13.43 10.53
C GLU A 147 20.18 13.15 11.66
N THR A 148 19.72 12.68 12.82
CA THR A 148 20.58 12.43 13.98
C THR A 148 20.97 10.96 14.15
N ASP A 149 20.04 10.02 13.90
CA ASP A 149 20.23 8.57 14.05
C ASP A 149 19.17 7.81 13.23
N SER A 150 19.44 7.57 11.95
CA SER A 150 18.51 6.89 11.03
C SER A 150 18.06 5.51 11.52
N LYS A 151 18.91 4.78 12.25
CA LYS A 151 18.55 3.46 12.82
C LYS A 151 17.49 3.58 13.90
N LYS A 152 17.54 4.63 14.74
CA LYS A 152 16.47 4.91 15.71
C LYS A 152 15.17 5.25 15.01
N PHE A 153 15.23 6.03 13.94
CA PHE A 153 14.04 6.36 13.16
C PHE A 153 13.42 5.11 12.52
N GLU A 154 14.20 4.27 11.86
CA GLU A 154 13.72 2.99 11.31
C GLU A 154 13.10 2.10 12.39
N ASN A 155 13.72 2.02 13.58
CA ASN A 155 13.16 1.25 14.68
C ASN A 155 11.87 1.86 15.23
N LEU A 156 11.73 3.19 15.18
CA LEU A 156 10.49 3.90 15.51
C LEU A 156 9.38 3.51 14.54
N LEU A 157 9.63 3.54 13.22
CA LEU A 157 8.65 3.14 12.21
C LEU A 157 8.15 1.71 12.39
N ILE A 158 9.02 0.77 12.78
CA ILE A 158 8.60 -0.63 13.05
C ILE A 158 7.75 -0.73 14.32
N LYS A 159 8.07 0.05 15.35
CA LYS A 159 7.37 0.02 16.64
C LYS A 159 6.08 0.85 16.64
N ASP A 160 5.87 1.67 15.63
CA ASP A 160 4.63 2.41 15.44
C ASP A 160 3.46 1.45 15.19
N SER A 161 2.67 1.20 16.24
CA SER A 161 1.50 0.33 16.19
C SER A 161 0.39 0.90 15.30
N THR A 162 0.39 2.22 15.08
CA THR A 162 -0.60 2.88 14.22
C THR A 162 -0.16 2.93 12.78
N ASN A 163 1.07 2.55 12.39
CA ASN A 163 1.59 2.72 11.01
C ASN A 163 1.50 4.17 10.45
N LEU A 164 1.19 5.18 11.27
CA LEU A 164 0.97 6.55 10.82
C LEU A 164 2.25 7.11 10.22
N LEU A 165 3.36 6.96 10.94
CA LEU A 165 4.65 7.47 10.48
C LEU A 165 5.11 6.72 9.24
N LEU A 166 4.86 5.41 9.18
CA LEU A 166 5.26 4.59 8.03
C LEU A 166 4.51 4.99 6.75
N LEU A 167 3.20 5.25 6.83
CA LEU A 167 2.39 5.66 5.68
C LEU A 167 2.67 7.10 5.24
N ASN A 168 2.91 8.01 6.19
CA ASN A 168 3.30 9.38 5.89
C ASN A 168 4.73 9.47 5.33
N PHE A 169 5.59 8.53 5.72
CA PHE A 169 6.95 8.44 5.24
C PHE A 169 7.02 8.17 3.73
N LEU A 170 6.20 7.24 3.21
CA LEU A 170 6.24 6.81 1.81
C LEU A 170 6.15 7.96 0.80
N HIS A 171 5.28 8.91 1.11
CA HIS A 171 4.89 10.00 0.21
C HIS A 171 5.53 11.34 0.63
N GLY A 172 6.48 11.31 1.56
CA GLY A 172 7.18 12.50 2.02
C GLY A 172 8.10 13.07 0.93
N GLU A 173 8.18 14.41 0.87
CA GLU A 173 9.05 15.12 -0.08
C GLU A 173 10.54 14.96 0.22
N GLU A 174 10.88 14.55 1.44
CA GLU A 174 12.25 14.43 1.87
C GLU A 174 12.83 13.08 1.39
N GLY A 175 13.75 13.11 0.42
CA GLY A 175 14.37 11.92 -0.20
C GLY A 175 15.31 11.15 0.73
N TRP A 176 14.74 10.45 1.71
CA TRP A 176 15.50 9.76 2.75
C TRP A 176 16.17 8.47 2.25
N ILE A 177 17.36 8.20 2.81
CA ILE A 177 18.10 6.96 2.56
C ILE A 177 17.73 5.96 3.65
N ILE A 178 16.94 4.96 3.30
CA ILE A 178 16.59 3.86 4.19
C ILE A 178 17.60 2.72 4.06
N SER A 179 17.87 2.03 5.15
CA SER A 179 18.71 0.84 5.15
C SER A 179 18.00 -0.36 4.50
N GLU A 180 18.78 -1.17 3.80
CA GLU A 180 18.34 -2.47 3.29
C GLU A 180 17.78 -3.37 4.40
N GLY A 181 18.37 -3.30 5.60
CA GLY A 181 17.94 -4.07 6.76
C GLY A 181 16.51 -3.74 7.17
N PHE A 182 16.11 -2.48 7.11
CA PHE A 182 14.73 -2.07 7.38
C PHE A 182 13.77 -2.56 6.30
N ILE A 183 14.12 -2.43 5.01
CA ILE A 183 13.31 -2.93 3.89
C ILE A 183 13.07 -4.44 4.05
N LYS A 184 14.12 -5.21 4.34
CA LYS A 184 14.02 -6.66 4.61
C LYS A 184 13.09 -6.97 5.78
N ARG A 185 13.12 -6.19 6.86
CA ARG A 185 12.21 -6.36 8.02
C ARG A 185 10.75 -6.10 7.66
N LEU A 186 10.47 -5.14 6.77
CA LEU A 186 9.12 -4.86 6.29
C LEU A 186 8.60 -6.00 5.40
N LEU A 187 9.40 -6.40 4.39
CA LEU A 187 9.04 -7.46 3.44
C LEU A 187 8.80 -8.83 4.09
N LYS A 188 9.53 -9.13 5.18
CA LYS A 188 9.41 -10.37 5.94
C LYS A 188 8.44 -10.28 7.13
N ASN A 189 7.63 -9.21 7.22
CA ASN A 189 6.69 -9.06 8.31
C ASN A 189 5.56 -10.10 8.19
N GLU A 190 5.52 -11.09 9.07
CA GLU A 190 4.54 -12.18 8.98
C GLU A 190 3.12 -11.73 9.36
N THR A 191 3.01 -10.81 10.31
CA THR A 191 1.73 -10.43 10.94
C THR A 191 0.97 -9.33 10.20
N CYS A 192 1.62 -8.55 9.34
CA CYS A 192 1.01 -7.35 8.74
C CYS A 192 1.30 -7.26 7.24
N GLY A 193 0.31 -7.65 6.42
CA GLY A 193 0.37 -7.54 4.96
C GLY A 193 0.56 -6.11 4.47
N LEU A 194 0.00 -5.12 5.16
CA LEU A 194 0.23 -3.71 4.84
C LEU A 194 1.73 -3.36 4.87
N ARG A 195 2.44 -3.73 5.95
CA ARG A 195 3.88 -3.47 6.08
C ARG A 195 4.72 -4.15 5.00
N ARG A 196 4.35 -5.37 4.59
CA ARG A 196 5.00 -6.04 3.45
C ARG A 196 4.85 -5.23 2.17
N ASN A 197 3.63 -4.78 1.86
CA ASN A 197 3.34 -3.98 0.67
C ASN A 197 4.00 -2.59 0.73
N VAL A 198 4.13 -1.97 1.92
CA VAL A 198 4.96 -0.77 2.11
C VAL A 198 6.43 -1.04 1.78
N GLY A 199 7.00 -2.14 2.30
CA GLY A 199 8.36 -2.54 1.97
C GLY A 199 8.57 -2.77 0.48
N PHE A 200 7.56 -3.35 -0.20
CA PHE A 200 7.58 -3.58 -1.64
C PHE A 200 7.51 -2.26 -2.43
N HIS A 201 6.64 -1.34 -2.03
CA HIS A 201 6.54 -0.01 -2.62
C HIS A 201 7.89 0.73 -2.54
N ILE A 202 8.51 0.79 -1.36
CA ILE A 202 9.84 1.39 -1.15
C ILE A 202 10.90 0.78 -2.07
N LEU A 203 10.84 -0.53 -2.28
CA LEU A 203 11.82 -1.24 -3.09
C LEU A 203 11.66 -0.99 -4.59
N ILE A 204 10.42 -0.79 -5.05
CA ILE A 204 10.05 -0.63 -6.47
C ILE A 204 10.06 0.82 -6.94
N GLU A 205 9.62 1.75 -6.11
CA GLU A 205 9.46 3.16 -6.46
C GLU A 205 10.73 3.78 -7.09
N PRO A 206 11.96 3.51 -6.61
CA PRO A 206 13.17 4.06 -7.23
C PRO A 206 13.43 3.55 -8.65
N ILE A 207 12.86 2.40 -9.03
CA ILE A 207 12.91 1.82 -10.37
C ILE A 207 11.82 2.47 -11.25
N GLU A 208 10.61 2.61 -10.73
CA GLU A 208 9.50 3.27 -11.42
C GLU A 208 9.83 4.71 -11.80
N ARG A 209 10.43 5.48 -10.87
CA ARG A 209 10.89 6.85 -11.16
C ARG A 209 11.88 6.91 -12.33
N ILE A 210 12.77 5.92 -12.47
CA ILE A 210 13.71 5.84 -13.60
C ILE A 210 12.97 5.52 -14.91
N VAL A 211 11.98 4.62 -14.86
CA VAL A 211 11.18 4.27 -16.04
C VAL A 211 10.35 5.47 -16.51
N ALA A 212 9.70 6.19 -15.57
CA ALA A 212 8.89 7.36 -15.86
C ALA A 212 9.70 8.54 -16.43
N THR A 213 10.93 8.74 -15.96
CA THR A 213 11.83 9.80 -16.47
C THR A 213 12.55 9.44 -17.77
N GLY A 214 12.47 8.18 -18.21
CA GLY A 214 13.03 7.68 -19.46
C GLY A 214 14.48 7.23 -19.33
N VAL A 215 14.76 6.02 -19.82
CA VAL A 215 16.10 5.38 -19.74
C VAL A 215 16.92 5.70 -21.00
N ASN A 216 17.19 6.99 -21.21
CA ASN A 216 17.72 7.50 -22.48
C ASN A 216 19.26 7.53 -22.54
N SER A 217 19.95 7.47 -21.40
CA SER A 217 21.42 7.55 -21.32
C SER A 217 22.06 6.24 -20.85
N ARG A 218 23.35 6.05 -21.16
CA ARG A 218 24.13 4.90 -20.64
C ARG A 218 24.16 4.90 -19.10
N LYS A 219 24.28 6.07 -18.48
CA LYS A 219 24.26 6.23 -17.01
C LYS A 219 22.92 5.78 -16.41
N SER A 220 21.79 6.21 -17.00
CA SER A 220 20.46 5.77 -16.54
C SER A 220 20.23 4.27 -16.73
N LYS A 221 20.78 3.65 -17.78
CA LYS A 221 20.70 2.18 -17.98
C LYS A 221 21.47 1.42 -16.92
N THR A 222 22.68 1.88 -16.59
CA THR A 222 23.48 1.28 -15.52
C THR A 222 22.79 1.43 -14.17
N ASP A 223 22.26 2.62 -13.85
CA ASP A 223 21.52 2.85 -12.61
C ASP A 223 20.26 1.96 -12.51
N PHE A 224 19.47 1.88 -13.59
CA PHE A 224 18.32 0.96 -13.67
C PHE A 224 18.72 -0.49 -13.38
N ASN A 225 19.75 -1.00 -14.06
CA ASN A 225 20.21 -2.38 -13.87
C ASN A 225 20.71 -2.62 -12.43
N ASN A 226 21.42 -1.66 -11.84
CA ASN A 226 21.88 -1.77 -10.46
C ASN A 226 20.70 -1.86 -9.48
N LYS A 227 19.66 -1.03 -9.66
CA LYS A 227 18.46 -1.08 -8.82
C LYS A 227 17.65 -2.36 -9.00
N VAL A 228 17.52 -2.86 -10.24
CA VAL A 228 16.89 -4.16 -10.51
C VAL A 228 17.68 -5.31 -9.88
N ASN A 229 19.01 -5.28 -9.95
CA ASN A 229 19.84 -6.28 -9.29
C ASN A 229 19.67 -6.24 -7.77
N ASN A 230 19.63 -5.05 -7.17
CA ASN A 230 19.36 -4.88 -5.75
C ASN A 230 17.97 -5.40 -5.36
N PHE A 231 16.95 -5.10 -6.19
CA PHE A 231 15.61 -5.67 -6.03
C PHE A 231 15.69 -7.20 -5.99
N ASN A 232 16.32 -7.85 -6.98
CA ASN A 232 16.40 -9.31 -7.05
C ASN A 232 17.08 -9.90 -5.81
N VAL A 233 18.21 -9.33 -5.37
CA VAL A 233 18.93 -9.79 -4.18
C VAL A 233 18.06 -9.72 -2.92
N ILE A 234 17.36 -8.61 -2.71
CA ILE A 234 16.50 -8.45 -1.53
C ILE A 234 15.25 -9.34 -1.64
N PHE A 235 14.66 -9.39 -2.83
CA PHE A 235 13.40 -10.08 -3.07
C PHE A 235 13.58 -11.59 -3.03
N ASP A 236 14.70 -12.15 -3.51
CA ASP A 236 14.96 -13.60 -3.53
C ASP A 236 14.91 -14.22 -2.13
N ASP A 237 15.26 -13.47 -1.08
CA ASP A 237 15.23 -13.89 0.33
C ASP A 237 13.82 -13.92 0.97
N ILE A 238 12.78 -13.52 0.24
CA ILE A 238 11.40 -13.41 0.75
C ILE A 238 10.62 -14.73 0.55
N PRO A 239 9.78 -15.15 1.53
CA PRO A 239 8.89 -16.29 1.37
C PRO A 239 8.04 -16.23 0.09
N LEU A 240 7.85 -17.38 -0.57
CA LEU A 240 7.19 -17.49 -1.87
C LEU A 240 5.75 -16.95 -1.86
N ASN A 241 4.99 -17.28 -0.82
CA ASN A 241 3.63 -16.77 -0.61
C ASN A 241 3.60 -15.22 -0.52
N PHE A 242 4.53 -14.61 0.22
CA PHE A 242 4.63 -13.16 0.32
C PHE A 242 5.05 -12.51 -1.00
N LYS A 243 5.97 -13.14 -1.75
CA LYS A 243 6.34 -12.69 -3.10
C LYS A 243 5.13 -12.67 -4.03
N ALA A 244 4.36 -13.77 -4.06
CA ALA A 244 3.16 -13.88 -4.88
C ALA A 244 2.12 -12.81 -4.51
N GLU A 245 1.85 -12.63 -3.21
CA GLU A 245 0.94 -11.62 -2.68
C GLU A 245 1.32 -10.21 -3.18
N MET A 246 2.58 -9.81 -2.99
CA MET A 246 3.05 -8.47 -3.35
C MET A 246 3.07 -8.24 -4.86
N LEU A 247 3.48 -9.24 -5.65
CA LEU A 247 3.46 -9.15 -7.11
C LEU A 247 2.04 -8.95 -7.65
N ILE A 248 1.08 -9.76 -7.18
CA ILE A 248 -0.33 -9.63 -7.60
C ILE A 248 -0.91 -8.28 -7.15
N ASN A 249 -0.72 -7.90 -5.89
CA ASN A 249 -1.18 -6.61 -5.37
C ASN A 249 -0.65 -5.43 -6.20
N TYR A 250 0.62 -5.47 -6.57
CA TYR A 250 1.25 -4.44 -7.39
C TYR A 250 0.61 -4.35 -8.78
N PHE A 251 0.49 -5.46 -9.51
CA PHE A 251 -0.04 -5.45 -10.87
C PHE A 251 -1.53 -5.13 -10.95
N LEU A 252 -2.30 -5.55 -9.94
CA LEU A 252 -3.71 -5.17 -9.82
C LEU A 252 -3.89 -3.68 -9.53
N THR A 253 -2.93 -3.04 -8.87
CA THR A 253 -2.99 -1.58 -8.63
C THR A 253 -2.47 -0.80 -9.84
N ASN A 254 -1.38 -1.26 -10.44
CA ASN A 254 -0.68 -0.61 -11.56
C ASN A 254 -1.08 -1.24 -12.92
N LYS A 255 -2.36 -1.13 -13.29
CA LYS A 255 -2.94 -1.81 -14.47
C LYS A 255 -2.50 -1.26 -15.84
N ARG A 256 -1.63 -0.24 -15.87
CA ARG A 256 -1.20 0.41 -17.13
C ARG A 256 -0.25 -0.49 -17.91
N ALA A 257 -0.78 -1.14 -18.95
CA ALA A 257 -0.07 -2.16 -19.73
C ALA A 257 1.22 -1.65 -20.40
N ASP A 258 1.26 -0.37 -20.78
CA ASP A 258 2.40 0.35 -21.35
C ASP A 258 3.53 0.63 -20.35
N SER A 259 3.22 0.59 -19.05
CA SER A 259 4.18 0.83 -17.95
C SER A 259 4.64 -0.44 -17.23
N ILE A 260 4.27 -1.63 -17.71
CA ILE A 260 4.59 -2.89 -17.04
C ILE A 260 6.10 -3.09 -16.90
N LEU A 261 6.53 -3.22 -15.65
CA LEU A 261 7.90 -3.57 -15.30
C LEU A 261 8.21 -5.01 -15.72
N THR A 262 8.87 -5.17 -16.86
CA THR A 262 9.15 -6.47 -17.47
C THR A 262 9.96 -7.41 -16.55
N PHE A 263 10.80 -6.88 -15.66
CA PHE A 263 11.54 -7.73 -14.70
C PHE A 263 10.60 -8.34 -13.65
N LEU A 264 9.61 -7.59 -13.13
CA LEU A 264 8.57 -8.13 -12.25
C LEU A 264 7.67 -9.13 -12.95
N ALA A 265 7.33 -8.88 -14.22
CA ALA A 265 6.54 -9.82 -15.00
C ALA A 265 7.27 -11.19 -15.11
N LYS A 266 8.60 -11.19 -15.27
CA LYS A 266 9.40 -12.41 -15.30
C LYS A 266 9.38 -13.17 -13.98
N GLU A 267 9.29 -12.48 -12.84
CA GLU A 267 9.17 -13.12 -11.52
C GLU A 267 7.92 -14.00 -11.44
N ILE A 268 6.78 -13.55 -11.96
CA ILE A 268 5.52 -14.32 -11.96
C ILE A 268 5.65 -15.67 -12.71
N MET A 269 6.59 -15.79 -13.65
CA MET A 269 6.80 -17.05 -14.38
C MET A 269 7.76 -18.03 -13.69
N LYS A 270 8.39 -17.66 -12.56
CA LYS A 270 9.25 -18.59 -11.80
C LYS A 270 8.41 -19.77 -11.31
N SER A 271 8.83 -20.99 -11.63
CA SER A 271 8.05 -22.21 -11.37
C SER A 271 7.71 -22.42 -9.89
N GLU A 272 8.59 -21.99 -8.99
CA GLU A 272 8.40 -22.06 -7.55
C GLU A 272 7.27 -21.15 -7.03
N LEU A 273 6.94 -20.06 -7.71
CA LEU A 273 5.89 -19.13 -7.29
C LEU A 273 4.49 -19.51 -7.78
N VAL A 274 4.37 -20.47 -8.70
CA VAL A 274 3.13 -20.70 -9.46
C VAL A 274 1.97 -21.09 -8.57
N ASP A 275 2.20 -21.96 -7.58
CA ASP A 275 1.11 -22.46 -6.74
C ASP A 275 0.60 -21.36 -5.78
N ASP A 276 1.50 -20.51 -5.27
CA ASP A 276 1.12 -19.32 -4.50
C ASP A 276 0.39 -18.28 -5.37
N LEU A 277 0.88 -18.01 -6.58
CA LEU A 277 0.23 -17.12 -7.54
C LEU A 277 -1.17 -17.60 -7.93
N VAL A 278 -1.37 -18.91 -8.09
CA VAL A 278 -2.70 -19.50 -8.33
C VAL A 278 -3.65 -19.22 -7.15
N THR A 279 -3.14 -19.28 -5.92
CA THR A 279 -3.92 -18.96 -4.72
C THR A 279 -4.33 -17.48 -4.72
N GLU A 280 -3.39 -16.59 -5.03
CA GLU A 280 -3.64 -15.15 -5.14
C GLU A 280 -4.65 -14.80 -6.26
N ILE A 281 -4.58 -15.47 -7.41
CA ILE A 281 -5.52 -15.28 -8.53
C ILE A 281 -6.95 -15.69 -8.17
N LYS A 282 -7.11 -16.73 -7.34
CA LYS A 282 -8.43 -17.20 -6.90
C LYS A 282 -9.05 -16.34 -5.79
N SER A 283 -8.24 -15.58 -5.07
CA SER A 283 -8.68 -14.71 -3.98
C SER A 283 -9.67 -13.63 -4.43
N ASN A 284 -10.23 -12.90 -3.46
CA ASN A 284 -11.14 -11.76 -3.69
C ASN A 284 -10.41 -10.46 -4.10
N LYS A 285 -9.11 -10.55 -4.42
CA LYS A 285 -8.34 -9.43 -4.96
C LYS A 285 -8.70 -9.11 -6.40
N ILE A 286 -8.98 -10.14 -7.21
CA ILE A 286 -9.46 -10.00 -8.60
C ILE A 286 -10.98 -9.92 -8.54
N ARG A 287 -11.53 -8.72 -8.80
CA ARG A 287 -12.96 -8.43 -8.60
C ARG A 287 -13.71 -8.13 -9.90
N GLN A 288 -13.00 -7.77 -10.96
CA GLN A 288 -13.59 -7.35 -12.24
C GLN A 288 -12.73 -7.77 -13.44
N LEU A 289 -13.28 -7.64 -14.65
CA LEU A 289 -12.62 -8.05 -15.89
C LEU A 289 -11.26 -7.39 -16.13
N ASP A 290 -11.08 -6.15 -15.69
CA ASP A 290 -9.81 -5.43 -15.88
C ASP A 290 -8.67 -6.00 -15.03
N ASP A 291 -8.95 -6.46 -13.80
CA ASP A 291 -8.04 -7.20 -12.92
C ASP A 291 -7.61 -8.50 -13.59
N LEU A 292 -8.58 -9.21 -14.18
CA LEU A 292 -8.34 -10.48 -14.84
C LEU A 292 -7.53 -10.29 -16.12
N TYR A 293 -7.85 -9.23 -16.88
CA TYR A 293 -7.10 -8.83 -18.07
C TYR A 293 -5.63 -8.55 -17.76
N ILE A 294 -5.32 -7.76 -16.72
CA ILE A 294 -3.92 -7.40 -16.44
C ILE A 294 -3.09 -8.63 -16.07
N VAL A 295 -3.63 -9.54 -15.24
CA VAL A 295 -2.96 -10.80 -14.86
C VAL A 295 -2.74 -11.69 -16.08
N LEU A 296 -3.74 -11.77 -16.96
CA LEU A 296 -3.63 -12.54 -18.21
C LEU A 296 -2.61 -11.92 -19.17
N PHE A 297 -2.61 -10.61 -19.32
CA PHE A 297 -1.67 -9.88 -20.16
C PHE A 297 -0.22 -10.12 -19.71
N ILE A 298 0.05 -10.01 -18.41
CA ILE A 298 1.38 -10.29 -17.84
C ILE A 298 1.78 -11.75 -18.07
N THR A 299 0.86 -12.68 -17.84
CA THR A 299 1.10 -14.10 -18.12
C THR A 299 1.46 -14.32 -19.60
N LYS A 300 0.76 -13.66 -20.53
CA LYS A 300 1.05 -13.75 -21.98
C LYS A 300 2.39 -13.11 -22.34
N SER A 301 2.69 -11.91 -21.84
CA SER A 301 3.81 -11.07 -22.28
C SER A 301 5.18 -11.70 -22.02
N VAL A 302 5.29 -12.55 -21.01
CA VAL A 302 6.55 -13.25 -20.71
C VAL A 302 6.75 -14.46 -21.61
N ARG A 303 7.85 -14.47 -22.37
CA ARG A 303 8.25 -15.60 -23.21
C ARG A 303 8.76 -16.77 -22.36
N THR A 304 8.20 -17.96 -22.55
CA THR A 304 8.69 -19.20 -21.95
C THR A 304 9.94 -19.67 -22.69
N ARG A 305 11.03 -19.94 -21.98
CA ARG A 305 12.27 -20.45 -22.59
C ARG A 305 12.50 -21.94 -22.29
N ARG A 306 11.94 -22.45 -21.19
CA ARG A 306 12.10 -23.84 -20.75
C ARG A 306 10.78 -24.60 -20.71
N HIS A 307 10.86 -25.92 -20.75
CA HIS A 307 9.69 -26.81 -20.71
C HIS A 307 8.92 -26.70 -19.39
N GLY A 308 9.62 -26.50 -18.27
CA GLY A 308 9.02 -26.24 -16.95
C GLY A 308 8.16 -24.98 -16.94
N ASP A 309 8.67 -23.88 -17.50
CA ASP A 309 7.95 -22.60 -17.62
C ASP A 309 6.63 -22.75 -18.40
N LYS A 310 6.59 -23.65 -19.39
CA LYS A 310 5.37 -23.92 -20.17
C LYS A 310 4.29 -24.57 -19.31
N SER A 311 4.66 -25.49 -18.42
CA SER A 311 3.74 -26.11 -17.46
C SER A 311 3.21 -25.09 -16.45
N SER A 312 4.11 -24.29 -15.87
CA SER A 312 3.80 -23.17 -14.98
C SER A 312 2.81 -22.19 -15.60
N LYS A 313 3.09 -21.73 -16.81
CA LYS A 313 2.24 -20.80 -17.55
C LYS A 313 0.86 -21.39 -17.85
N ASN A 314 0.77 -22.69 -18.12
CA ASN A 314 -0.51 -23.37 -18.28
C ASN A 314 -1.32 -23.43 -16.98
N LYS A 315 -0.70 -23.67 -15.83
CA LYS A 315 -1.38 -23.61 -14.52
C LYS A 315 -1.99 -22.22 -14.28
N LEU A 316 -1.24 -21.16 -14.58
CA LEU A 316 -1.72 -19.78 -14.46
C LEU A 316 -2.90 -19.51 -15.40
N TYR A 317 -2.78 -19.85 -16.70
CA TYR A 317 -3.89 -19.70 -17.64
C TYR A 317 -5.16 -20.45 -17.20
N ASN A 318 -5.00 -21.67 -16.67
CA ASN A 318 -6.12 -22.44 -16.16
C ASN A 318 -6.78 -21.76 -14.94
N SER A 319 -5.99 -21.18 -14.03
CA SER A 319 -6.53 -20.46 -12.87
C SER A 319 -7.26 -19.18 -13.29
N ILE A 320 -6.71 -18.45 -14.26
CA ILE A 320 -7.33 -17.23 -14.82
C ILE A 320 -8.65 -17.59 -15.52
N LEU A 321 -8.65 -18.64 -16.34
CA LEU A 321 -9.87 -19.12 -16.98
C LEU A 321 -10.94 -19.48 -15.95
N LYS A 322 -10.57 -20.21 -14.89
CA LYS A 322 -11.51 -20.57 -13.82
C LYS A 322 -12.09 -19.34 -13.14
N LYS A 323 -11.28 -18.34 -12.81
CA LYS A 323 -11.78 -17.09 -12.22
C LYS A 323 -12.75 -16.35 -13.14
N LEU A 324 -12.49 -16.35 -14.46
CA LEU A 324 -13.42 -15.80 -15.45
C LEU A 324 -14.71 -16.61 -15.53
N GLN A 325 -14.63 -17.94 -15.45
CA GLN A 325 -15.82 -18.80 -15.40
C GLN A 325 -16.63 -18.54 -14.13
N GLU A 326 -16.00 -18.41 -12.97
CA GLU A 326 -16.63 -18.03 -11.70
C GLU A 326 -17.36 -16.69 -11.83
N PHE A 327 -16.74 -15.65 -12.39
CA PHE A 327 -17.42 -14.37 -12.66
C PHE A 327 -18.71 -14.54 -13.48
N ILE A 328 -18.67 -15.38 -14.51
CA ILE A 328 -19.82 -15.64 -15.38
C ILE A 328 -20.87 -16.53 -14.67
N GLU A 329 -20.45 -17.50 -13.88
CA GLU A 329 -21.29 -18.46 -13.15
C GLU A 329 -22.02 -17.78 -11.97
N ASP A 330 -21.31 -16.96 -11.20
CA ASP A 330 -21.80 -16.31 -9.99
C ASP A 330 -22.40 -14.92 -10.25
N ASN A 331 -22.33 -14.43 -11.51
CA ASN A 331 -22.79 -13.10 -11.91
C ASN A 331 -22.07 -11.98 -11.13
N GLU A 332 -20.77 -12.16 -10.96
CA GLU A 332 -19.87 -11.22 -10.28
C GLU A 332 -18.83 -10.65 -11.26
N GLY A 333 -18.35 -9.44 -11.01
CA GLY A 333 -17.28 -8.82 -11.81
C GLY A 333 -17.63 -8.40 -13.24
N ILE A 334 -18.83 -8.75 -13.73
CA ILE A 334 -19.40 -8.36 -15.03
C ILE A 334 -20.86 -7.92 -14.83
N TYR A 335 -21.05 -6.68 -14.37
CA TYR A 335 -22.39 -6.19 -13.99
C TYR A 335 -23.20 -5.65 -15.18
N THR A 336 -22.53 -5.20 -16.24
CA THR A 336 -23.14 -4.61 -17.44
C THR A 336 -22.37 -5.01 -18.69
N TRP A 337 -23.06 -5.09 -19.83
CA TRP A 337 -22.44 -5.33 -21.14
C TRP A 337 -22.31 -4.03 -21.94
N ASP A 338 -21.50 -3.11 -21.44
CA ASP A 338 -21.18 -1.86 -22.12
C ASP A 338 -20.00 -2.01 -23.11
N ASP A 339 -19.72 -0.97 -23.88
CA ASP A 339 -18.62 -0.97 -24.86
C ASP A 339 -17.25 -1.24 -24.22
N TYR A 340 -17.06 -0.79 -22.98
CA TYR A 340 -15.83 -1.01 -22.22
C TYR A 340 -15.66 -2.49 -21.86
N SER A 341 -16.68 -3.11 -21.27
CA SER A 341 -16.68 -4.52 -20.88
C SER A 341 -16.55 -5.44 -22.10
N LYS A 342 -17.25 -5.09 -23.19
CA LYS A 342 -17.14 -5.77 -24.48
C LYS A 342 -15.72 -5.69 -25.04
N SER A 343 -15.09 -4.52 -25.00
CA SER A 343 -13.70 -4.31 -25.46
C SER A 343 -12.71 -5.11 -24.61
N LEU A 344 -12.83 -5.06 -23.28
CA LEU A 344 -11.99 -5.84 -22.37
C LEU A 344 -12.15 -7.34 -22.58
N PHE A 345 -13.38 -7.84 -22.70
CA PHE A 345 -13.62 -9.25 -22.95
C PHE A 345 -13.04 -9.69 -24.30
N ARG A 346 -13.17 -8.86 -25.34
CA ARG A 346 -12.54 -9.10 -26.65
C ARG A 346 -11.03 -9.25 -26.52
N GLU A 347 -10.38 -8.32 -25.82
CA GLU A 347 -8.93 -8.37 -25.55
C GLU A 347 -8.53 -9.62 -24.76
N ILE A 348 -9.26 -9.97 -23.70
CA ILE A 348 -9.07 -11.21 -22.93
C ILE A 348 -9.16 -12.42 -23.86
N TYR A 349 -10.21 -12.48 -24.68
CA TYR A 349 -10.42 -13.58 -25.61
C TYR A 349 -9.26 -13.68 -26.61
N ILE A 350 -8.84 -12.58 -27.25
CA ILE A 350 -7.70 -12.54 -28.19
C ILE A 350 -6.41 -13.05 -27.53
N ILE A 351 -6.18 -12.71 -26.27
CA ILE A 351 -4.96 -13.05 -25.52
C ILE A 351 -4.94 -14.51 -25.06
N LEU A 352 -6.10 -15.12 -24.80
CA LEU A 352 -6.20 -16.51 -24.35
C LEU A 352 -5.67 -17.51 -25.40
N PRO A 353 -4.90 -18.54 -24.98
CA PRO A 353 -4.51 -19.62 -25.89
C PRO A 353 -5.73 -20.42 -26.38
N ASN A 354 -5.68 -20.94 -27.62
CA ASN A 354 -6.79 -21.63 -28.28
C ASN A 354 -7.45 -22.74 -27.45
N LYS A 355 -6.65 -23.52 -26.70
CA LYS A 355 -7.17 -24.56 -25.80
C LYS A 355 -8.17 -23.99 -24.78
N TYR A 356 -7.88 -22.83 -24.20
CA TYR A 356 -8.70 -22.19 -23.17
C TYR A 356 -9.87 -21.41 -23.78
N LYS A 357 -9.73 -20.88 -25.01
CA LYS A 357 -10.84 -20.26 -25.76
C LYS A 357 -12.02 -21.23 -25.93
N ASN A 358 -11.74 -22.47 -26.36
CA ASN A 358 -12.77 -23.49 -26.55
C ASN A 358 -13.43 -23.89 -25.21
N GLN A 359 -12.67 -23.92 -24.13
CA GLN A 359 -13.21 -24.20 -22.79
C GLN A 359 -14.13 -23.08 -22.31
N LEU A 360 -13.73 -21.82 -22.51
CA LEU A 360 -14.53 -20.65 -22.17
C LEU A 360 -15.86 -20.64 -22.92
N GLU A 361 -15.84 -20.84 -24.23
CA GLU A 361 -17.06 -20.89 -25.07
C GLU A 361 -18.02 -21.99 -24.61
N ASN A 362 -17.50 -23.21 -24.39
CA ASN A 362 -18.32 -24.32 -23.90
C ASN A 362 -18.95 -23.98 -22.53
N SER A 363 -18.22 -23.28 -21.67
CA SER A 363 -18.71 -22.80 -20.37
C SER A 363 -19.86 -21.80 -20.56
N ILE A 364 -19.66 -20.79 -21.40
CA ILE A 364 -20.66 -19.75 -21.69
C ILE A 364 -21.93 -20.37 -22.25
N MET A 365 -21.80 -21.28 -23.23
CA MET A 365 -22.94 -21.98 -23.83
C MET A 365 -23.69 -22.85 -22.81
N LYS A 366 -22.95 -23.55 -21.94
CA LYS A 366 -23.54 -24.36 -20.87
C LYS A 366 -24.34 -23.49 -19.89
N ILE A 367 -23.76 -22.38 -19.44
CA ILE A 367 -24.41 -21.44 -18.51
C ILE A 367 -25.64 -20.82 -19.17
N LYS A 368 -25.51 -20.36 -20.41
CA LYS A 368 -26.63 -19.81 -21.18
C LYS A 368 -27.79 -20.81 -21.31
N GLY A 369 -27.48 -22.09 -21.52
CA GLY A 369 -28.48 -23.16 -21.58
C GLY A 369 -29.26 -23.41 -20.27
N THR A 370 -28.78 -22.87 -19.15
CA THR A 370 -29.47 -22.98 -17.85
C THR A 370 -30.42 -21.82 -17.53
N LEU A 371 -30.41 -20.75 -18.33
CA LEU A 371 -31.18 -19.54 -18.08
C LEU A 371 -32.66 -19.70 -18.44
N MET A 372 -33.55 -19.25 -17.56
CA MET A 372 -35.01 -19.34 -17.69
C MET A 372 -35.58 -18.09 -18.37
N VAL A 373 -35.23 -17.90 -19.65
CA VAL A 373 -35.57 -16.69 -20.43
C VAL A 373 -36.72 -16.89 -21.43
N SER A 374 -37.51 -17.96 -21.29
CA SER A 374 -38.61 -18.22 -22.23
C SER A 374 -39.82 -17.31 -21.98
N LYS A 375 -40.72 -17.23 -22.97
CA LYS A 375 -42.02 -16.55 -22.80
C LYS A 375 -42.87 -17.17 -21.69
N LEU A 376 -42.72 -18.47 -21.43
CA LEU A 376 -43.41 -19.17 -20.35
C LEU A 376 -42.85 -18.74 -18.98
N ASP A 377 -41.52 -18.63 -18.86
CA ASP A 377 -40.86 -18.19 -17.62
C ASP A 377 -41.28 -16.77 -17.25
N ARG A 378 -41.43 -15.88 -18.24
CA ARG A 378 -41.97 -14.53 -18.04
C ARG A 378 -43.36 -14.53 -17.40
N LEU A 379 -44.20 -15.52 -17.68
CA LEU A 379 -45.57 -15.61 -17.16
C LEU A 379 -45.64 -16.29 -15.79
N VAL A 380 -44.81 -17.31 -15.56
CA VAL A 380 -44.92 -18.19 -14.38
C VAL A 380 -43.91 -17.85 -13.28
N ARG A 381 -42.75 -17.28 -13.64
CA ARG A 381 -41.61 -17.01 -12.75
C ARG A 381 -40.94 -15.68 -13.09
N PHE A 382 -41.74 -14.61 -13.12
CA PHE A 382 -41.32 -13.29 -13.61
C PHE A 382 -40.02 -12.76 -12.96
N GLU A 383 -39.82 -12.94 -11.65
CA GLU A 383 -38.60 -12.47 -10.97
C GLU A 383 -37.32 -13.17 -11.45
N LEU A 384 -37.36 -14.50 -11.60
CA LEU A 384 -36.25 -15.29 -12.15
C LEU A 384 -35.99 -14.91 -13.61
N TYR A 385 -37.05 -14.76 -14.40
CA TYR A 385 -36.97 -14.33 -15.80
C TYR A 385 -36.23 -12.99 -15.94
N ILE A 386 -36.57 -11.99 -15.12
CA ILE A 386 -35.93 -10.66 -15.19
C ILE A 386 -34.43 -10.73 -14.84
N SER A 387 -34.06 -11.53 -13.83
CA SER A 387 -32.65 -11.74 -13.45
C SER A 387 -31.87 -12.43 -14.58
N ASP A 388 -32.43 -13.51 -15.13
CA ASP A 388 -31.79 -14.30 -16.18
C ASP A 388 -31.76 -13.57 -17.53
N GLN A 389 -32.69 -12.66 -17.79
CA GLN A 389 -32.70 -11.88 -19.03
C GLN A 389 -31.46 -10.98 -19.13
N LYS A 390 -31.09 -10.26 -18.07
CA LYS A 390 -29.88 -9.42 -18.05
C LYS A 390 -28.61 -10.26 -18.24
N ARG A 391 -28.58 -11.42 -17.59
CA ARG A 391 -27.47 -12.36 -17.74
C ARG A 391 -27.39 -12.89 -19.17
N ASN A 392 -28.52 -13.22 -19.78
CA ASN A 392 -28.56 -13.68 -21.17
C ASN A 392 -28.05 -12.61 -22.14
N GLU A 393 -28.36 -11.33 -21.93
CA GLU A 393 -27.82 -10.22 -22.74
C GLU A 393 -26.28 -10.16 -22.70
N ILE A 394 -25.69 -10.32 -21.50
CA ILE A 394 -24.23 -10.38 -21.32
C ILE A 394 -23.64 -11.60 -22.07
N LEU A 395 -24.22 -12.78 -21.89
CA LEU A 395 -23.71 -14.01 -22.50
C LEU A 395 -23.84 -14.00 -24.03
N ASP A 396 -24.94 -13.46 -24.57
CA ASP A 396 -25.14 -13.23 -26.00
C ASP A 396 -24.05 -12.31 -26.55
N GLY A 397 -23.82 -11.19 -25.87
CA GLY A 397 -22.77 -10.25 -26.22
C GLY A 397 -21.37 -10.87 -26.23
N MET A 398 -21.05 -11.75 -25.28
CA MET A 398 -19.79 -12.51 -25.26
C MET A 398 -19.67 -13.46 -26.45
N LEU A 399 -20.74 -14.20 -26.77
CA LEU A 399 -20.77 -15.14 -27.88
C LEU A 399 -20.63 -14.43 -29.24
N ASP A 400 -21.21 -13.24 -29.38
CA ASP A 400 -21.04 -12.40 -30.56
C ASP A 400 -19.58 -11.98 -30.76
N VAL A 401 -18.90 -11.56 -29.69
CA VAL A 401 -17.46 -11.26 -29.72
C VAL A 401 -16.67 -12.50 -30.14
N ILE A 402 -16.96 -13.67 -29.56
CA ILE A 402 -16.30 -14.94 -29.91
C ILE A 402 -16.47 -15.28 -31.39
N LYS A 403 -17.67 -15.09 -31.93
CA LYS A 403 -18.02 -15.36 -33.34
C LYS A 403 -17.25 -14.43 -34.29
N ILE A 404 -17.18 -13.15 -33.97
CA ILE A 404 -16.43 -12.15 -34.75
C ILE A 404 -14.95 -12.53 -34.78
N GLU A 405 -14.32 -12.78 -33.63
CA GLU A 405 -12.90 -13.09 -33.50
C GLU A 405 -12.48 -14.46 -34.05
N ARG A 406 -13.44 -15.34 -34.37
CA ARG A 406 -13.19 -16.60 -35.10
C ARG A 406 -13.28 -16.46 -36.61
N SER A 407 -13.95 -15.41 -37.08
CA SER A 407 -14.18 -15.14 -38.50
C SER A 407 -13.03 -14.33 -39.13
N ILE A 408 -12.12 -13.83 -38.30
CA ILE A 408 -10.87 -13.13 -38.63
C ILE A 408 -9.72 -14.13 -38.44
#